data_AF-J3F4P2-F1
#
_entry.id   AF-J3F4P2-F1
#
_cell.length_a   1.000
_cell.length_b   1.000
_cell.length_c   1.000
_cell.angle_alpha   90.00
_cell.angle_beta   90.00
_cell.angle_gamma   90.00
#
_symmetry.space_group_name_H-M   'P 1'
#
loop_
_entity.id
_entity.type
_entity.pdbx_description
1 polymer ?
#
loop_
_entity_poly.entity_id
_entity_poly.type
_entity_poly.pdbx_seq_one_letter_code
_entity_poly.pdbx_strand_id
1 'polypeptide(L)' 'MSKNRMFDGKAKTRLIVSVGAETVNAIDQLIHYPYANDHPAKGNRSEFVRLAIEEKLLRDNSDDYWCP' A
#
# COMPACT_ATOMS: atom_id res chain seq x y z
N MET A 1 -26.76 -5.29 -7.41
CA MET A 1 -25.30 -5.26 -7.57
C MET A 1 -24.80 -3.93 -7.00
N SER A 2 -24.33 -3.90 -5.75
CA SER A 2 -23.84 -2.68 -5.11
C SER A 2 -22.49 -2.27 -5.73
N LYS A 3 -22.40 -1.05 -6.25
CA LYS A 3 -21.15 -0.48 -6.75
C LYS A 3 -20.22 -0.23 -5.56
N ASN A 4 -19.05 -0.85 -5.54
CA ASN A 4 -18.00 -0.57 -4.56
C ASN A 4 -17.50 0.87 -4.76
N ARG A 5 -18.00 1.80 -3.95
CA ARG A 5 -17.67 3.25 -3.96
C ARG A 5 -16.18 3.55 -3.73
N MET A 6 -15.41 2.60 -3.17
CA MET A 6 -14.03 2.82 -2.74
C MET A 6 -12.99 2.72 -3.87
N PHE A 7 -13.37 2.18 -5.04
CA PHE A 7 -12.50 2.05 -6.22
C PHE A 7 -13.05 2.80 -7.44
N ASP A 8 -13.94 3.77 -7.20
CA ASP A 8 -14.53 4.60 -8.25
C ASP A 8 -15.20 3.76 -9.39
N GLY A 9 -15.76 2.61 -9.01
CA GLY A 9 -16.39 1.68 -9.95
C GLY A 9 -15.43 0.77 -10.74
N LYS A 10 -14.11 0.83 -10.49
CA LYS A 10 -13.12 -0.06 -11.12
C LYS A 10 -13.14 -1.45 -10.50
N ALA A 11 -12.84 -2.47 -11.33
CA ALA A 11 -12.72 -3.84 -10.89
C ALA A 11 -11.57 -3.98 -9.87
N LYS A 12 -11.84 -4.65 -8.75
CA LYS A 12 -10.84 -4.91 -7.71
C LYS A 12 -10.23 -6.28 -7.91
N THR A 13 -8.93 -6.34 -8.13
CA THR A 13 -8.14 -7.57 -8.10
C THR A 13 -7.49 -7.73 -6.73
N ARG A 14 -7.51 -8.95 -6.17
CA ARG A 14 -6.83 -9.25 -4.90
C ARG A 14 -5.38 -9.63 -5.18
N LEU A 15 -4.44 -8.97 -4.52
CA LEU A 15 -3.04 -9.36 -4.44
C LEU A 15 -2.82 -10.08 -3.11
N ILE A 16 -2.36 -11.33 -3.13
CA ILE A 16 -2.00 -12.10 -1.93
C ILE A 16 -0.48 -12.21 -1.91
N VAL A 17 0.14 -11.80 -0.81
CA VAL A 17 1.60 -11.75 -0.65
C VAL A 17 2.04 -12.48 0.62
N SER A 18 3.13 -13.23 0.51
CA SER A 18 3.82 -13.86 1.63
C SER A 18 5.03 -13.01 1.99
N VAL A 19 5.11 -12.59 3.25
CA VAL A 19 6.20 -11.76 3.80
C VAL A 19 6.61 -12.29 5.17
N GLY A 20 7.83 -11.98 5.60
CA GLY A 20 8.33 -12.35 6.92
C GLY A 20 7.47 -11.77 8.04
N ALA A 21 7.32 -12.51 9.13
CA ALA A 21 6.54 -12.08 10.29
C ALA A 21 7.08 -10.78 10.91
N GLU A 22 8.42 -10.61 10.88
CA GLU A 22 9.09 -9.38 11.31
C GLU A 22 8.64 -8.15 10.51
N THR A 23 8.46 -8.29 9.19
CA THR A 23 7.99 -7.23 8.31
C THR A 23 6.56 -6.84 8.65
N VAL A 24 5.69 -7.82 8.87
CA VAL A 24 4.30 -7.57 9.28
C VAL A 24 4.25 -6.83 10.62
N ASN A 25 5.06 -7.26 11.59
CA ASN A 25 5.13 -6.61 12.90
C ASN A 25 5.62 -5.16 12.81
N ALA A 26 6.62 -4.89 11.97
CA ALA A 26 7.11 -3.53 11.73
C ALA A 26 6.02 -2.64 11.12
N ILE A 27 5.26 -3.17 10.15
CA ILE A 27 4.10 -2.48 9.56
C ILE A 27 3.07 -2.17 10.64
N ASP A 28 2.72 -3.15 11.47
CA ASP A 28 1.74 -2.95 12.54
C ASP A 28 2.17 -1.89 13.54
N GLN A 29 3.43 -1.91 13.98
CA GLN A 29 3.95 -0.88 14.89
C GLN A 29 3.88 0.51 14.28
N LEU A 30 4.10 0.64 12.97
CA LEU A 30 4.05 1.92 12.27
C LEU A 30 2.61 2.44 12.10
N ILE A 31 1.67 1.56 11.76
CA ILE A 31 0.30 1.95 11.39
C ILE A 31 -0.73 1.78 12.50
N HIS A 32 -0.38 1.20 13.65
CA HIS A 32 -1.27 1.04 14.80
C HIS A 32 -1.09 2.10 15.89
N TYR A 33 -2.16 2.37 16.65
CA TYR A 33 -2.13 3.29 17.79
C TYR A 33 -1.15 2.79 18.87
N PRO A 34 -0.41 3.67 19.59
CA PRO A 34 -0.41 5.14 19.52
C PRO A 34 0.51 5.74 18.46
N TYR A 35 1.37 4.93 17.85
CA TYR A 35 2.44 5.41 16.95
C TYR A 35 1.93 5.87 15.58
N ALA A 36 0.74 5.43 15.19
CA ALA A 36 0.06 5.80 13.96
C ALA A 36 -0.57 7.21 13.99
N ASN A 37 0.21 8.21 14.38
CA ASN A 37 -0.08 9.61 14.08
C ASN A 37 -0.36 9.76 12.58
N ASP A 38 -1.43 10.46 12.19
CA ASP A 38 -1.86 10.86 10.82
C ASP A 38 -1.39 10.03 9.61
N HIS A 39 -1.09 8.74 9.82
CA HIS A 39 -0.49 7.91 8.80
C HIS A 39 -1.58 7.59 7.79
N PRO A 40 -1.34 7.78 6.48
CA PRO A 40 -2.37 7.60 5.46
C PRO A 40 -2.93 6.16 5.44
N ALA A 41 -2.17 5.19 5.94
CA ALA A 41 -2.56 3.79 6.11
C ALA A 41 -2.92 3.36 7.56
N LYS A 42 -3.30 4.30 8.44
CA LYS A 42 -3.59 4.02 9.86
C LYS A 42 -4.58 2.87 10.03
N GLY A 43 -4.14 1.83 10.75
CA GLY A 43 -4.90 0.62 11.04
C GLY A 43 -5.19 -0.29 9.84
N ASN A 44 -4.64 0.01 8.64
CA ASN A 44 -4.95 -0.72 7.42
C ASN A 44 -3.69 -1.15 6.65
N ARG A 45 -3.26 -2.41 6.89
CA ARG A 45 -2.12 -3.02 6.19
C ARG A 45 -2.28 -3.04 4.67
N SER A 46 -3.51 -3.22 4.17
CA SER A 46 -3.74 -3.27 2.72
C SER A 46 -3.52 -1.90 2.07
N GLU A 47 -3.93 -0.82 2.74
CA GLU A 47 -3.64 0.54 2.28
C GLU A 47 -2.15 0.87 2.37
N PHE A 48 -1.44 0.37 3.39
CA PHE A 48 0.01 0.51 3.48
C PHE A 48 0.69 -0.12 2.26
N VAL A 49 0.33 -1.37 1.94
CA VAL A 49 0.88 -2.08 0.78
C VAL A 49 0.50 -1.38 -0.53
N ARG A 50 -0.74 -0.87 -0.66
CA ARG A 50 -1.16 -0.13 -1.86
C ARG A 50 -0.31 1.12 -2.08
N LEU A 51 -0.14 1.95 -1.05
CA LEU A 51 0.65 3.17 -1.12
C LEU A 51 2.12 2.88 -1.40
N ALA A 52 2.70 1.87 -0.75
CA ALA A 52 4.09 1.46 -0.97
C ALA A 52 4.32 0.97 -2.41
N ILE A 53 3.37 0.21 -2.99
CA ILE A 53 3.44 -0.22 -4.39
C ILE A 53 3.34 0.99 -5.33
N GLU A 54 2.39 1.89 -5.12
CA GLU A 54 2.24 3.11 -5.94
C GLU A 54 3.49 4.00 -5.88
N GLU A 55 4.05 4.22 -4.70
CA GLU A 55 5.28 4.99 -4.52
C GLU A 55 6.48 4.33 -5.22
N LYS A 56 6.64 3.01 -5.06
CA LYS A 56 7.73 2.25 -5.69
C LYS A 56 7.61 2.26 -7.21
N LEU A 57 6.40 2.10 -7.74
CA LEU A 57 6.14 2.20 -9.19
C LEU A 57 6.44 3.60 -9.72
N LEU A 58 6.04 4.66 -9.01
CA LEU A 58 6.36 6.04 -9.41
C LEU A 58 7.87 6.27 -9.45
N ARG A 59 8.60 5.77 -8.44
CA ARG A 59 10.07 5.88 -8.37
C ARG A 59 10.74 5.15 -9.52
N ASP A 60 10.42 3.89 -9.73
CA ASP A 60 11.10 3.04 -10.71
C ASP A 60 10.73 3.43 -12.15
N ASN A 61 9.47 3.82 -12.40
CA ASN A 61 9.01 4.27 -13.72
C ASN A 61 9.49 5.70 -14.06
N SER A 62 9.94 6.47 -13.07
CA SER A 62 10.55 7.79 -13.31
C SER A 62 12.02 7.72 -13.72
N ASP A 63 12.70 6.60 -13.43
CA ASP A 63 14.10 6.34 -13.79
C ASP A 63 14.27 5.74 -15.21
N ASP A 64 13.17 5.46 -15.92
CA ASP A 64 13.19 4.99 -17.33
C ASP A 64 13.50 6.10 -18.35
N TYR A 65 14.02 7.25 -17.91
CA TYR A 65 14.60 8.30 -18.77
C TYR A 65 16.14 8.29 -18.80
N TRP A 66 16.79 7.16 -18.50
CA TRP A 66 18.19 6.95 -18.89
C TRP A 66 18.28 6.25 -20.25
N CYS A 67 18.19 7.05 -21.31
CA CYS A 67 18.62 6.64 -22.64
C CYS A 67 20.14 6.90 -22.74
N PRO A 68 20.99 5.89 -23.05
CA PRO A 68 22.40 6.12 -23.38
C PRO A 68 22.55 6.99 -24.66
#